data_AF-A0A5K3F4S4-F1
#
_entry.id   AF-A0A5K3F4S4-F1
#
_cell.length_a   1.000
_cell.length_b   1.000
_cell.length_c   1.000
_cell.angle_alpha   90.00
_cell.angle_beta   90.00
_cell.angle_gamma   90.00
#
_symmetry.space_group_name_H-M   'P 1'
#
loop_
_entity.id
_entity.type
_entity.pdbx_description
1 polymer ?
#
loop_
_entity_poly.entity_id
_entity_poly.type
_entity_poly.pdbx_seq_one_letter_code
_entity_poly.pdbx_strand_id
1 'polypeptide(L)'
;MAQSGSKGSFLNISQMIACVGQQIIGGRRVPDSLNGTRSLMHFPPGSRTPAAKGFVRNSFYTGLTPYEFFFHAMSGREGLTDTAVKTADTGYMQRRLVKFLEDLIVAYDGTVRDSRGDIVQFRYGSDSLDPCEMEVENFPADLGRELANIKGISPCRSEPSMTAEEVEVAISAALRLPAFRDADGVLSSNIKSFFSATVLPRMRSAYRLLPSGTSGGVKMEPERLTRTQLRLFLMRVKKKYEKALIEPGTAVGALCGQSIGEPATQMTLKTFHFAGVASMNITQGVPRMREIVNAVAKIKTPLVAVTLTDPSSAELARRVKLSIEPTRLADISLRLRQCLSPDEVFVSVELDTKRMARREITPAQVANAVRNANLGTKRLKLSRVTFSETHVNVFPTDLNRLEILIQTLEGVVVKGIPDVARVVIQEDKQGHHNIFVEGAKLREVSQCFALN
;
A
#
# COMPACT_ATOMS: atom_id res chain seq x y z
N MET A 1 -6.73 9.57 -32.33
CA MET A 1 -7.29 8.57 -31.41
C MET A 1 -6.41 8.39 -30.18
N ALA A 2 -5.18 7.87 -30.30
CA ALA A 2 -4.30 7.74 -29.13
C ALA A 2 -3.87 9.09 -28.51
N GLN A 3 -3.43 10.06 -29.33
CA GLN A 3 -3.06 11.40 -28.85
C GLN A 3 -4.23 12.16 -28.21
N SER A 4 -5.44 11.95 -28.73
CA SER A 4 -6.66 12.57 -28.23
C SER A 4 -7.27 11.84 -27.03
N GLY A 5 -6.71 10.69 -26.60
CA GLY A 5 -7.23 9.89 -25.50
C GLY A 5 -8.60 9.25 -25.74
N SER A 6 -9.10 9.23 -26.98
CA SER A 6 -10.48 8.83 -27.27
C SER A 6 -10.69 7.33 -27.19
N LYS A 7 -9.78 6.55 -27.79
CA LYS A 7 -9.73 5.09 -27.72
C LYS A 7 -8.34 4.60 -28.10
N GLY A 8 -7.85 3.64 -27.34
CA GLY A 8 -6.53 3.06 -27.53
C GLY A 8 -5.40 3.93 -26.97
N SER A 9 -4.26 3.29 -26.78
CA SER A 9 -3.05 3.87 -26.22
C SER A 9 -1.87 3.68 -27.18
N PHE A 10 -0.74 4.34 -26.92
CA PHE A 10 0.50 4.09 -27.66
C PHE A 10 0.95 2.63 -27.57
N LEU A 11 0.64 1.94 -26.46
CA LEU A 11 0.87 0.51 -26.31
C LEU A 11 0.09 -0.29 -27.37
N ASN A 12 -1.19 0.03 -27.61
CA ASN A 12 -1.97 -0.68 -28.63
C ASN A 12 -1.38 -0.49 -30.04
N ILE A 13 -0.91 0.73 -30.35
CA ILE A 13 -0.24 1.02 -31.63
C ILE A 13 1.04 0.17 -31.75
N SER A 14 1.85 0.10 -30.69
CA SER A 14 3.06 -0.73 -30.69
C SER A 14 2.78 -2.23 -30.85
N GLN A 15 1.67 -2.73 -30.28
CA GLN A 15 1.25 -4.13 -30.43
C GLN A 15 0.81 -4.47 -31.86
N MET A 16 0.15 -3.52 -32.53
CA MET A 16 -0.30 -3.70 -33.91
C MET A 16 0.85 -3.64 -34.92
N ILE A 17 1.80 -2.72 -34.72
CA ILE A 17 2.85 -2.43 -35.71
C ILE A 17 4.17 -3.15 -35.37
N ALA A 18 4.66 -3.01 -34.14
CA ALA A 18 6.01 -3.42 -33.76
C ALA A 18 6.08 -4.85 -33.20
N CYS A 19 5.51 -5.11 -32.02
CA CYS A 19 5.48 -6.45 -31.42
C CYS A 19 4.40 -6.53 -30.35
N VAL A 20 3.74 -7.68 -30.22
CA VAL A 20 2.70 -7.87 -29.18
C VAL A 20 3.32 -7.95 -27.78
N GLY A 21 4.45 -8.65 -27.64
CA GLY A 21 5.20 -8.75 -26.39
C GLY A 21 4.87 -9.99 -25.53
N GLN A 22 5.31 -9.96 -24.28
CA GLN A 22 5.20 -11.09 -23.35
C GLN A 22 3.76 -11.31 -22.89
N GLN A 23 3.25 -12.53 -23.08
CA GLN A 23 1.97 -12.96 -22.49
C GLN A 23 2.21 -13.44 -21.07
N ILE A 24 1.43 -12.90 -20.12
CA ILE A 24 1.52 -13.20 -18.70
C ILE A 24 0.23 -13.92 -18.30
N ILE A 25 0.37 -15.08 -17.66
CA ILE A 25 -0.75 -15.88 -17.18
C ILE A 25 -0.62 -16.00 -15.66
N GLY A 26 -1.63 -15.56 -14.90
CA GLY A 26 -1.58 -15.58 -13.44
C GLY A 26 -0.35 -14.90 -12.85
N GLY A 27 0.09 -13.78 -13.45
CA GLY A 27 1.24 -12.99 -12.99
C GLY A 27 2.62 -13.59 -13.29
N ARG A 28 2.67 -14.74 -13.97
CA ARG A 28 3.92 -15.42 -14.33
C ARG A 28 3.99 -15.62 -15.84
N ARG A 29 5.17 -16.00 -16.34
CA ARG A 29 5.29 -16.50 -17.71
C ARG A 29 4.49 -17.80 -17.86
N VAL A 30 4.20 -18.17 -19.10
CA VAL A 30 3.40 -19.37 -19.40
C VAL A 30 3.98 -20.60 -18.66
N PRO A 31 3.16 -21.29 -17.84
CA PRO A 31 3.61 -22.42 -17.04
C PRO A 31 3.88 -23.67 -17.90
N ASP A 32 4.65 -24.60 -17.35
CA ASP A 32 4.90 -25.90 -17.99
C ASP A 32 3.72 -26.85 -17.73
N SER A 33 2.79 -26.92 -18.67
CA SER A 33 1.59 -27.77 -18.56
C SER A 33 1.83 -29.22 -18.97
N LEU A 34 2.82 -29.50 -19.82
CA LEU A 34 3.08 -30.84 -20.35
C LEU A 34 4.23 -31.50 -19.58
N ASN A 35 3.93 -32.63 -18.92
CA ASN A 35 4.87 -33.46 -18.16
C ASN A 35 5.70 -32.67 -17.13
N GLY A 36 5.22 -31.50 -16.68
CA GLY A 36 5.92 -30.59 -15.76
C GLY A 36 7.24 -30.00 -16.28
N THR A 37 7.57 -30.19 -17.55
CA THR A 37 8.89 -29.83 -18.11
C THR A 37 8.82 -28.91 -19.33
N ARG A 38 7.67 -28.79 -20.00
CA ARG A 38 7.50 -27.93 -21.18
C ARG A 38 6.10 -27.33 -21.28
N SER A 39 5.99 -26.22 -22.00
CA SER A 39 4.73 -25.51 -22.29
C SER A 39 3.95 -26.16 -23.44
N LEU A 40 4.61 -26.43 -24.57
CA LEU A 40 4.04 -27.08 -25.76
C LEU A 40 4.93 -28.25 -26.23
N MET A 41 4.34 -29.18 -26.98
CA MET A 41 5.07 -30.34 -27.53
C MET A 41 6.17 -29.95 -28.52
N HIS A 42 6.02 -28.80 -29.18
CA HIS A 42 6.98 -28.27 -30.16
C HIS A 42 8.29 -27.79 -29.54
N PHE A 43 8.34 -27.61 -28.21
CA PHE A 43 9.55 -27.18 -27.51
C PHE A 43 10.23 -28.36 -26.81
N PRO A 44 11.57 -28.38 -26.76
CA PRO A 44 12.29 -29.40 -26.02
C PRO A 44 12.01 -29.31 -24.51
N PRO A 45 12.04 -30.43 -23.77
CA PRO A 45 11.86 -30.45 -22.32
C PRO A 45 12.87 -29.52 -21.62
N GLY A 46 12.40 -28.75 -20.64
CA GLY A 46 13.22 -27.83 -19.85
C GLY A 46 13.57 -26.51 -20.55
N SER A 47 13.07 -26.25 -21.76
CA SER A 47 13.38 -25.02 -22.49
C SER A 47 12.88 -23.77 -21.76
N ARG A 48 13.76 -22.79 -21.59
CA ARG A 48 13.47 -21.46 -21.00
C ARG A 48 13.61 -20.32 -22.00
N THR A 49 13.63 -20.62 -23.30
CA THR A 49 13.72 -19.59 -24.35
C THR A 49 12.47 -18.69 -24.33
N PRO A 50 12.56 -17.43 -24.77
CA PRO A 50 11.42 -16.51 -24.78
C PRO A 50 10.20 -17.06 -25.53
N ALA A 51 10.43 -17.65 -26.71
CA ALA A 51 9.38 -18.27 -27.52
C ALA A 51 8.68 -19.42 -26.78
N ALA A 52 9.43 -20.26 -26.05
CA ALA A 52 8.86 -21.36 -25.26
C ALA A 52 8.05 -20.88 -24.04
N LYS A 53 8.28 -19.65 -23.57
CA LYS A 53 7.66 -19.07 -22.36
C LYS A 53 6.67 -17.95 -22.66
N GLY A 54 6.10 -17.91 -23.86
CA GLY A 54 4.97 -17.03 -24.20
C GLY A 54 5.34 -15.61 -24.65
N PHE A 55 6.58 -15.38 -25.08
CA PHE A 55 6.93 -14.13 -25.75
C PHE A 55 6.46 -14.16 -27.21
N VAL A 56 5.60 -13.21 -27.57
CA VAL A 56 5.12 -13.04 -28.95
C VAL A 56 5.95 -11.95 -29.61
N ARG A 57 6.80 -12.36 -30.56
CA ARG A 57 7.71 -11.46 -31.26
C ARG A 57 7.02 -10.71 -32.39
N ASN A 58 6.11 -11.39 -33.08
CA ASN A 58 5.40 -10.82 -34.22
C ASN A 58 4.38 -9.76 -33.78
N SER A 59 3.99 -8.89 -34.72
CA SER A 59 2.93 -7.91 -34.53
C SER A 59 1.61 -8.42 -35.13
N PHE A 60 0.50 -7.76 -34.80
CA PHE A 60 -0.78 -8.12 -35.41
C PHE A 60 -0.81 -7.86 -36.92
N TYR A 61 0.01 -6.93 -37.42
CA TYR A 61 0.14 -6.69 -38.86
C TYR A 61 0.87 -7.83 -39.58
N THR A 62 1.97 -8.34 -39.01
CA THR A 62 2.74 -9.43 -39.63
C THR A 62 2.05 -10.79 -39.54
N GLY A 63 1.12 -10.95 -38.59
CA GLY A 63 0.47 -12.21 -38.26
C GLY A 63 1.26 -13.03 -37.24
N LEU A 64 0.55 -13.90 -36.50
CA LEU A 64 1.11 -14.70 -35.41
C LEU A 64 1.41 -16.12 -35.86
N THR A 65 2.51 -16.70 -35.39
CA THR A 65 2.76 -18.14 -35.55
C THR A 65 1.78 -18.97 -34.70
N PRO A 66 1.56 -20.27 -35.01
CA PRO A 66 0.57 -21.08 -34.29
C PRO A 66 0.79 -21.14 -32.76
N TYR A 67 2.03 -21.24 -32.30
CA TYR A 67 2.34 -21.27 -30.87
C TYR A 67 2.18 -19.88 -30.21
N GLU A 68 2.54 -18.80 -30.90
CA GLU A 68 2.30 -17.43 -30.43
C GLU A 68 0.79 -17.14 -30.31
N PHE A 69 0.02 -17.53 -31.31
CA PHE A 69 -1.43 -17.42 -31.30
C PHE A 69 -2.04 -18.17 -30.11
N PHE A 70 -1.57 -19.38 -29.84
CA PHE A 70 -2.03 -20.17 -28.70
C PHE A 70 -1.73 -19.49 -27.36
N PHE A 71 -0.51 -18.99 -27.15
CA PHE A 71 -0.16 -18.26 -25.93
C PHE A 71 -0.92 -16.94 -25.79
N HIS A 72 -1.18 -16.23 -26.90
CA HIS A 72 -1.99 -15.03 -26.90
C HIS A 72 -3.46 -15.33 -26.54
N ALA A 73 -4.03 -16.40 -27.10
CA ALA A 73 -5.38 -16.84 -26.80
C ALA A 73 -5.54 -17.28 -25.33
N MET A 74 -4.52 -17.92 -24.74
CA MET A 74 -4.51 -18.26 -23.31
C MET A 74 -4.65 -17.02 -22.42
N SER A 75 -3.85 -15.98 -22.70
CA SER A 75 -3.89 -14.69 -21.99
C SER A 75 -5.26 -14.00 -22.16
N GLY A 76 -5.78 -13.97 -23.38
CA GLY A 76 -7.11 -13.40 -23.66
C GLY A 76 -8.24 -14.13 -22.92
N ARG A 77 -8.17 -15.46 -22.82
CA ARG A 77 -9.14 -16.25 -22.07
C ARG A 77 -9.14 -15.93 -20.58
N GLU A 78 -7.97 -15.72 -19.96
CA GLU A 78 -7.88 -15.33 -18.55
C GLU A 78 -8.68 -14.03 -18.30
N GLY A 79 -8.46 -12.99 -19.11
CA GLY A 79 -9.19 -11.71 -18.98
C GLY A 79 -10.71 -11.83 -19.18
N LEU A 80 -11.15 -12.66 -20.12
CA LEU A 80 -12.59 -12.92 -20.33
C LEU A 80 -13.20 -13.67 -19.14
N THR A 81 -12.50 -14.67 -18.62
CA THR A 81 -12.97 -15.42 -17.44
C THR A 81 -12.96 -14.57 -16.17
N ASP A 82 -11.97 -13.69 -15.98
CA ASP A 82 -11.93 -12.73 -14.88
C ASP A 82 -13.18 -11.85 -14.86
N THR A 83 -13.61 -11.39 -16.05
CA THR A 83 -14.82 -10.58 -16.21
C THR A 83 -16.09 -11.33 -15.81
N ALA A 84 -16.19 -12.62 -16.11
CA ALA A 84 -17.34 -13.44 -15.76
C ALA A 84 -17.39 -13.78 -14.26
N VAL A 85 -16.24 -14.00 -13.62
CA VAL A 85 -16.17 -14.38 -12.20
C VAL A 85 -16.31 -13.15 -11.29
N LYS A 86 -15.72 -12.01 -11.67
CA LYS A 86 -15.68 -10.82 -10.80
C LYS A 86 -17.06 -10.23 -10.52
N THR A 87 -17.98 -10.30 -11.48
CA THR A 87 -19.32 -9.66 -11.41
C THR A 87 -20.16 -10.21 -10.26
N ALA A 88 -20.11 -11.53 -10.03
CA ALA A 88 -20.84 -12.16 -8.94
C ALA A 88 -20.31 -11.71 -7.57
N ASP A 89 -18.98 -11.68 -7.40
CA ASP A 89 -18.33 -11.32 -6.14
C ASP A 89 -18.49 -9.83 -5.81
N THR A 90 -18.27 -8.95 -6.79
CA THR A 90 -18.36 -7.48 -6.59
C THR A 90 -19.80 -7.04 -6.36
N GLY A 91 -20.76 -7.62 -7.09
CA GLY A 91 -22.19 -7.34 -6.90
C GLY A 91 -22.69 -7.77 -5.52
N TYR A 92 -22.27 -8.94 -5.03
CA TYR A 92 -22.59 -9.38 -3.68
C TYR A 92 -21.99 -8.46 -2.61
N MET A 93 -20.74 -8.05 -2.79
CA MET A 93 -20.07 -7.11 -1.88
C MET A 93 -20.79 -5.75 -1.85
N GLN A 94 -21.13 -5.18 -3.01
CA GLN A 94 -21.85 -3.92 -3.10
C GLN A 94 -23.22 -4.00 -2.42
N ARG A 95 -23.99 -5.08 -2.67
CA ARG A 95 -25.29 -5.29 -2.00
C ARG A 95 -25.15 -5.29 -0.48
N ARG A 96 -24.12 -5.95 0.05
CA ARG A 96 -23.86 -6.01 1.50
C ARG A 96 -23.46 -4.65 2.07
N LEU A 97 -22.61 -3.90 1.38
CA LEU A 97 -22.19 -2.57 1.80
C LEU A 97 -23.39 -1.61 1.86
N VAL A 98 -24.21 -1.59 0.82
CA VAL A 98 -25.43 -0.75 0.79
C VAL A 98 -26.36 -1.14 1.93
N LYS A 99 -26.60 -2.44 2.14
CA LYS A 99 -27.48 -2.90 3.23
C LYS A 99 -26.98 -2.54 4.63
N PHE A 100 -25.67 -2.41 4.82
CA PHE A 100 -25.10 -2.01 6.10
C PHE A 100 -25.13 -0.49 6.32
N LEU A 101 -25.07 0.29 5.25
CA LEU A 101 -24.95 1.74 5.31
C LEU A 101 -26.25 2.49 4.99
N GLU A 102 -27.31 1.82 4.51
CA GLU A 102 -28.52 2.48 4.00
C GLU A 102 -29.24 3.39 5.01
N ASP A 103 -29.08 3.11 6.31
CA ASP A 103 -29.72 3.86 7.39
C ASP A 103 -28.95 5.14 7.79
N LEU A 104 -27.71 5.34 7.30
CA LEU A 104 -26.88 6.48 7.70
C LEU A 104 -27.27 7.76 6.95
N ILE A 105 -27.69 8.76 7.72
CA ILE A 105 -28.16 10.06 7.24
C ILE A 105 -27.46 11.18 8.00
N VAL A 106 -27.22 12.31 7.32
CA VAL A 106 -26.76 13.55 7.97
C VAL A 106 -27.95 14.25 8.63
N ALA A 107 -27.90 14.41 9.94
CA ALA A 107 -28.91 15.15 10.69
C ALA A 107 -28.71 16.68 10.57
N TYR A 108 -29.74 17.45 10.92
CA TYR A 108 -29.74 18.93 10.84
C TYR A 108 -28.72 19.61 11.76
N ASP A 109 -28.22 18.90 12.77
CA ASP A 109 -27.15 19.37 13.65
C ASP A 109 -25.74 19.12 13.08
N GLY A 110 -25.64 18.58 11.85
CA GLY A 110 -24.39 18.26 11.17
C GLY A 110 -23.76 16.92 11.57
N THR A 111 -24.41 16.17 12.48
CA THR A 111 -23.98 14.84 12.90
C THR A 111 -24.46 13.77 11.92
N VAL A 112 -23.73 12.68 11.77
CA VAL A 112 -24.17 11.50 11.02
C VAL A 112 -24.76 10.50 11.99
N ARG A 113 -26.02 10.11 11.77
CA ARG A 113 -26.76 9.22 12.67
C ARG A 113 -27.29 7.99 11.94
N ASP A 114 -27.41 6.92 12.70
CA ASP A 114 -28.12 5.70 12.28
C ASP A 114 -29.64 5.86 12.50
N SER A 115 -30.44 4.92 11.98
CA SER A 115 -31.91 4.88 12.13
C SER A 115 -32.38 4.86 13.59
N ARG A 116 -31.53 4.39 14.52
CA ARG A 116 -31.79 4.38 15.97
C ARG A 116 -31.50 5.70 16.67
N GLY A 117 -30.87 6.66 15.99
CA GLY A 117 -30.43 7.93 16.56
C GLY A 117 -29.03 7.90 17.19
N ASP A 118 -28.33 6.77 17.11
CA ASP A 118 -26.93 6.66 17.53
C ASP A 118 -26.03 7.49 16.60
N ILE A 119 -25.07 8.22 17.18
CA ILE A 119 -24.14 9.08 16.43
C ILE A 119 -22.94 8.25 15.97
N VAL A 120 -22.71 8.22 14.65
CA VAL A 120 -21.55 7.57 14.04
C VAL A 120 -20.39 8.54 13.85
N GLN A 121 -20.69 9.77 13.42
CA GLN A 121 -19.72 10.86 13.29
C GLN A 121 -20.31 12.15 13.82
N PHE A 122 -19.54 12.92 14.59
CA PHE A 122 -19.96 14.25 15.06
C PHE A 122 -20.03 15.28 13.93
N ARG A 123 -19.25 15.06 12.88
CA ARG A 123 -19.20 15.90 11.69
C ARG A 123 -18.91 15.02 10.49
N TYR A 124 -19.76 15.08 9.45
CA TYR A 124 -19.57 14.29 8.24
C TYR A 124 -18.17 14.54 7.65
N GLY A 125 -17.39 13.48 7.41
CA GLY A 125 -16.05 13.63 6.81
C GLY A 125 -15.02 14.39 7.67
N SER A 126 -15.35 14.77 8.91
CA SER A 126 -14.63 15.73 9.76
C SER A 126 -14.67 17.20 9.30
N ASP A 127 -15.17 17.49 8.10
CA ASP A 127 -15.19 18.82 7.48
C ASP A 127 -16.59 19.29 7.01
N SER A 128 -17.60 18.42 7.07
CA SER A 128 -18.97 18.66 6.56
C SER A 128 -19.03 19.03 5.08
N LEU A 129 -18.03 18.65 4.28
CA LEU A 129 -18.00 18.97 2.86
C LEU A 129 -18.59 17.82 2.03
N ASP A 130 -19.33 18.17 0.98
CA ASP A 130 -19.86 17.24 0.01
C ASP A 130 -18.77 16.89 -1.04
N PRO A 131 -18.38 15.60 -1.18
CA PRO A 131 -17.43 15.17 -2.20
C PRO A 131 -17.83 15.53 -3.64
N CYS A 132 -19.12 15.69 -3.93
CA CYS A 132 -19.61 16.03 -5.28
C CYS A 132 -19.31 17.48 -5.68
N GLU A 133 -19.13 18.38 -4.72
CA GLU A 133 -18.88 19.80 -4.94
C GLU A 133 -17.39 20.18 -4.81
N MET A 134 -16.50 19.18 -4.66
CA MET A 134 -15.06 19.39 -4.53
C MET A 134 -14.38 19.60 -5.89
N GLU A 135 -13.75 20.77 -6.09
CA GLU A 135 -12.94 21.03 -7.29
C GLU A 135 -11.51 20.48 -7.21
N VAL A 136 -10.96 20.38 -6.01
CA VAL A 136 -9.59 19.91 -5.72
C VAL A 136 -9.66 18.86 -4.61
N GLU A 137 -8.70 17.93 -4.57
CA GLU A 137 -8.70 16.80 -3.63
C GLU A 137 -8.90 17.19 -2.15
N ASN A 138 -8.36 18.32 -1.70
CA ASN A 138 -8.35 18.71 -0.28
C ASN A 138 -9.21 19.95 0.04
N PHE A 139 -9.80 20.61 -0.97
CA PHE A 139 -10.50 21.88 -0.75
C PHE A 139 -11.54 22.15 -1.86
N PRO A 140 -12.72 22.70 -1.54
CA PRO A 140 -13.83 22.79 -2.50
C PRO A 140 -13.61 23.76 -3.66
N ALA A 141 -12.65 24.68 -3.59
CA ALA A 141 -12.41 25.65 -4.66
C ALA A 141 -10.94 25.73 -5.07
N ASP A 142 -10.65 25.67 -6.38
CA ASP A 142 -9.29 25.96 -6.87
C ASP A 142 -9.01 27.47 -6.78
N LEU A 143 -8.33 27.88 -5.72
CA LEU A 143 -8.01 29.28 -5.44
C LEU A 143 -7.15 29.93 -6.55
N GLY A 144 -6.27 29.16 -7.18
CA GLY A 144 -5.43 29.65 -8.27
C GLY A 144 -6.25 29.95 -9.53
N ARG A 145 -7.08 28.99 -9.91
CA ARG A 145 -7.99 29.12 -11.06
C ARG A 145 -9.04 30.21 -10.84
N GLU A 146 -9.61 30.31 -9.64
CA GLU A 146 -10.61 31.33 -9.33
C GLU A 146 -10.03 32.75 -9.38
N LEU A 147 -8.81 32.95 -8.87
CA LEU A 147 -8.14 34.24 -8.98
C LEU A 147 -7.89 34.64 -10.44
N ALA A 148 -7.43 33.69 -11.27
CA ALA A 148 -7.22 33.92 -12.70
C ALA A 148 -8.54 34.23 -13.43
N ASN A 149 -9.61 33.49 -13.11
CA ASN A 149 -10.93 33.69 -13.67
C ASN A 149 -11.48 35.11 -13.37
N ILE A 150 -11.32 35.58 -12.14
CA ILE A 150 -11.78 36.92 -11.73
C ILE A 150 -10.99 38.03 -12.40
N LYS A 151 -9.67 37.84 -12.58
CA LYS A 151 -8.85 38.78 -13.37
C LYS A 151 -9.31 38.84 -14.84
N GLY A 152 -9.76 37.72 -15.40
CA GLY A 152 -10.32 37.65 -16.76
C GLY A 152 -11.70 38.29 -16.89
N ILE A 153 -12.62 38.02 -15.96
CA ILE A 153 -13.99 38.56 -15.98
C ILE A 153 -14.00 40.06 -15.67
N SER A 154 -13.24 40.48 -14.67
CA SER A 154 -13.21 41.86 -14.16
C SER A 154 -11.78 42.41 -14.14
N PRO A 155 -11.26 42.88 -15.29
CA PRO A 155 -9.90 43.42 -15.36
C PRO A 155 -9.75 44.78 -14.64
N CYS A 156 -10.84 45.48 -14.33
CA CYS A 156 -10.88 46.72 -13.52
C CYS A 156 -9.76 47.73 -13.88
N ARG A 157 -9.56 48.05 -15.17
CA ARG A 157 -8.41 48.86 -15.65
C ARG A 157 -8.29 50.25 -15.03
N SER A 158 -9.38 50.80 -14.50
CA SER A 158 -9.44 52.12 -13.86
C SER A 158 -8.92 52.15 -12.42
N GLU A 159 -8.74 51.00 -11.76
CA GLU A 159 -8.31 50.94 -10.36
C GLU A 159 -6.77 50.83 -10.23
N PRO A 160 -6.15 51.38 -9.17
CA PRO A 160 -4.75 51.13 -8.89
C PRO A 160 -4.50 49.68 -8.44
N SER A 161 -3.29 49.18 -8.68
CA SER A 161 -2.83 47.89 -8.14
C SER A 161 -2.51 48.00 -6.65
N MET A 162 -2.94 47.04 -5.85
CA MET A 162 -2.61 46.99 -4.42
C MET A 162 -1.19 46.47 -4.19
N THR A 163 -0.53 46.97 -3.14
CA THR A 163 0.76 46.43 -2.68
C THR A 163 0.58 45.13 -1.89
N ALA A 164 1.65 44.34 -1.73
CA ALA A 164 1.58 43.07 -0.98
C ALA A 164 1.14 43.28 0.49
N GLU A 165 1.59 44.36 1.11
CA GLU A 165 1.22 44.70 2.49
C GLU A 165 -0.25 45.12 2.59
N GLU A 166 -0.75 45.91 1.63
CA GLU A 166 -2.16 46.26 1.54
C GLU A 166 -3.06 45.04 1.36
N VAL A 167 -2.63 44.04 0.58
CA VAL A 167 -3.36 42.78 0.38
C VAL A 167 -3.45 41.99 1.69
N GLU A 168 -2.36 41.87 2.45
CA GLU A 168 -2.36 41.17 3.75
C GLU A 168 -3.30 41.86 4.76
N VAL A 169 -3.24 43.18 4.83
CA VAL A 169 -4.14 43.97 5.68
C VAL A 169 -5.60 43.81 5.23
N ALA A 170 -5.86 43.86 3.93
CA ALA A 170 -7.20 43.71 3.38
C ALA A 170 -7.79 42.31 3.65
N ILE A 171 -7.01 41.24 3.52
CA ILE A 171 -7.45 39.87 3.81
C ILE A 171 -7.72 39.70 5.31
N SER A 172 -6.79 40.14 6.16
CA SER A 172 -6.97 40.03 7.60
C SER A 172 -8.17 40.84 8.11
N ALA A 173 -8.45 42.00 7.51
CA ALA A 173 -9.66 42.78 7.77
C ALA A 173 -10.92 42.08 7.23
N ALA A 174 -10.88 41.53 6.02
CA ALA A 174 -12.04 40.87 5.41
C ALA A 174 -12.45 39.60 6.17
N LEU A 175 -11.49 38.81 6.67
CA LEU A 175 -11.76 37.61 7.47
C LEU A 175 -12.34 37.93 8.86
N ARG A 176 -12.22 39.17 9.35
CA ARG A 176 -12.85 39.61 10.61
C ARG A 176 -14.30 40.04 10.43
N LEU A 177 -14.76 40.23 9.19
CA LEU A 177 -16.13 40.65 8.93
C LEU A 177 -17.11 39.57 9.40
N PRO A 178 -18.32 39.95 9.86
CA PRO A 178 -19.33 39.00 10.33
C PRO A 178 -19.68 37.96 9.27
N ALA A 179 -19.62 38.34 7.98
CA ALA A 179 -19.84 37.43 6.85
C ALA A 179 -18.87 36.23 6.80
N PHE A 180 -17.70 36.30 7.43
CA PHE A 180 -16.71 35.21 7.49
C PHE A 180 -16.56 34.63 8.90
N ARG A 181 -17.32 35.13 9.88
CA ARG A 181 -17.22 34.71 11.29
C ARG A 181 -17.83 33.33 11.53
N ASP A 182 -18.87 33.00 10.78
CA ASP A 182 -19.55 31.70 10.81
C ASP A 182 -18.85 30.66 9.92
N ALA A 183 -17.87 31.10 9.12
CA ALA A 183 -17.11 30.21 8.26
C ALA A 183 -16.04 29.46 9.07
N ASP A 184 -15.90 28.18 8.78
CA ASP A 184 -15.00 27.30 9.50
C ASP A 184 -13.53 27.79 9.45
N GLY A 185 -12.78 27.52 10.52
CA GLY A 185 -11.38 27.97 10.67
C GLY A 185 -10.48 27.51 9.52
N VAL A 186 -10.84 26.38 8.90
CA VAL A 186 -10.19 25.77 7.74
C VAL A 186 -10.22 26.68 6.50
N LEU A 187 -11.34 27.36 6.24
CA LEU A 187 -11.44 28.30 5.12
C LEU A 187 -10.47 29.45 5.30
N SER A 188 -10.43 30.01 6.50
CA SER A 188 -9.56 31.14 6.84
C SER A 188 -8.08 30.77 6.79
N SER A 189 -7.70 29.57 7.26
CA SER A 189 -6.32 29.10 7.20
C SER A 189 -5.86 28.85 5.76
N ASN A 190 -6.71 28.28 4.92
CA ASN A 190 -6.37 27.96 3.53
C ASN A 190 -6.28 29.21 2.65
N ILE A 191 -7.14 30.21 2.86
CA ILE A 191 -7.01 31.50 2.18
C ILE A 191 -5.68 32.16 2.58
N LYS A 192 -5.38 32.22 3.89
CA LYS A 192 -4.12 32.81 4.37
C LYS A 192 -2.91 32.08 3.80
N SER A 193 -2.89 30.75 3.85
CA SER A 193 -1.77 29.94 3.37
C SER A 193 -1.56 30.12 1.87
N PHE A 194 -2.62 30.19 1.07
CA PHE A 194 -2.55 30.44 -0.37
C PHE A 194 -1.93 31.80 -0.68
N PHE A 195 -2.40 32.88 -0.04
CA PHE A 195 -1.82 34.20 -0.27
C PHE A 195 -0.38 34.28 0.22
N SER A 196 -0.05 33.74 1.41
CA SER A 196 1.31 33.77 1.96
C SER A 196 2.31 32.93 1.17
N ALA A 197 1.89 31.79 0.63
CA ALA A 197 2.78 30.85 -0.05
C ALA A 197 2.92 31.16 -1.54
N THR A 198 1.85 31.61 -2.21
CA THR A 198 1.82 31.72 -3.68
C THR A 198 1.79 33.16 -4.15
N VAL A 199 0.86 33.98 -3.65
CA VAL A 199 0.57 35.30 -4.23
C VAL A 199 1.53 36.39 -3.73
N LEU A 200 1.76 36.45 -2.42
CA LEU A 200 2.59 37.49 -1.79
C LEU A 200 4.08 37.38 -2.13
N PRO A 201 4.71 36.17 -2.15
CA PRO A 201 6.11 36.04 -2.55
C PRO A 201 6.34 36.46 -4.01
N ARG A 202 5.39 36.09 -4.87
CA ARG A 202 5.31 36.50 -6.26
C ARG A 202 5.26 38.03 -6.37
N MET A 203 4.31 38.68 -5.70
CA MET A 203 4.15 40.13 -5.74
C MET A 203 5.39 40.86 -5.22
N ARG A 204 6.00 40.36 -4.14
CA ARG A 204 7.24 40.91 -3.58
C ARG A 204 8.43 40.74 -4.53
N SER A 205 8.53 39.61 -5.23
CA SER A 205 9.58 39.36 -6.22
C SER A 205 9.45 40.28 -7.44
N ALA A 206 8.24 40.49 -7.93
CA ALA A 206 7.96 41.44 -9.00
C ALA A 206 8.32 42.87 -8.58
N TYR A 207 8.04 43.25 -7.33
CA TYR A 207 8.37 44.57 -6.79
C TYR A 207 9.88 44.79 -6.58
N ARG A 208 10.65 43.75 -6.21
CA ARG A 208 12.11 43.82 -6.05
C ARG A 208 12.87 43.97 -7.37
N LEU A 209 12.29 43.50 -8.48
CA LEU A 209 12.88 43.64 -9.81
C LEU A 209 12.64 45.04 -10.42
N LEU A 210 11.94 45.92 -9.72
CA LEU A 210 11.66 47.29 -10.16
C LEU A 210 12.73 48.27 -9.63
N PRO A 211 13.34 49.09 -10.50
CA PRO A 211 14.15 50.22 -10.05
C PRO A 211 13.27 51.25 -9.35
N SER A 212 13.71 51.70 -8.18
CA SER A 212 13.10 52.76 -7.37
C SER A 212 13.04 54.08 -8.16
N GLY A 213 11.92 54.32 -8.86
CA GLY A 213 11.68 55.58 -9.57
C GLY A 213 10.77 55.55 -10.81
N THR A 214 10.26 54.39 -11.26
CA THR A 214 9.33 54.35 -12.42
C THR A 214 7.94 53.86 -12.04
N SER A 215 7.05 54.81 -11.76
CA SER A 215 5.62 54.60 -11.53
C SER A 215 4.88 54.65 -12.87
N GLY A 216 4.59 53.52 -13.51
CA GLY A 216 3.72 53.58 -14.70
C GLY A 216 3.52 52.32 -15.53
N GLY A 217 2.27 51.87 -15.58
CA GLY A 217 1.65 51.27 -16.76
C GLY A 217 1.83 49.76 -16.92
N VAL A 218 2.91 49.34 -17.59
CA VAL A 218 3.03 47.98 -18.16
C VAL A 218 3.70 46.99 -17.19
N LYS A 219 4.53 47.48 -16.26
CA LYS A 219 5.36 46.61 -15.40
C LYS A 219 4.60 46.03 -14.20
N MET A 220 3.46 46.61 -13.81
CA MET A 220 2.62 46.10 -12.71
C MET A 220 1.53 45.13 -13.19
N GLU A 221 1.37 44.94 -14.50
CA GLU A 221 0.36 44.06 -15.09
C GLU A 221 0.50 42.56 -14.78
N PRO A 222 1.70 41.93 -14.74
CA PRO A 222 1.79 40.47 -14.62
C PRO A 222 1.22 39.95 -13.30
N GLU A 223 1.26 40.76 -12.24
CA GLU A 223 0.73 40.41 -10.92
C GLU A 223 -0.21 41.46 -10.33
N ARG A 224 -0.90 42.19 -11.21
CA ARG A 224 -1.90 43.17 -10.80
C ARG A 224 -3.03 42.50 -10.03
N LEU A 225 -3.33 43.04 -8.85
CA LEU A 225 -4.50 42.68 -8.05
C LEU A 225 -5.17 43.96 -7.57
N THR A 226 -6.45 44.13 -7.88
CA THR A 226 -7.23 45.29 -7.44
C THR A 226 -8.11 44.97 -6.23
N ARG A 227 -8.57 46.01 -5.53
CA ARG A 227 -9.45 45.85 -4.36
C ARG A 227 -10.77 45.18 -4.73
N THR A 228 -11.33 45.55 -5.88
CA THR A 228 -12.58 44.94 -6.37
C THR A 228 -12.38 43.46 -6.71
N GLN A 229 -11.26 43.10 -7.35
CA GLN A 229 -10.94 41.71 -7.64
C GLN A 229 -10.77 40.87 -6.37
N LEU A 230 -10.07 41.39 -5.36
CA LEU A 230 -9.90 40.69 -4.08
C LEU A 230 -11.24 40.49 -3.36
N ARG A 231 -12.12 41.49 -3.36
CA ARG A 231 -13.47 41.38 -2.79
C ARG A 231 -14.29 40.32 -3.53
N LEU A 232 -14.32 40.35 -4.86
CA LEU A 232 -15.04 39.38 -5.67
C LEU A 232 -14.49 37.96 -5.45
N PHE A 233 -13.18 37.83 -5.29
CA PHE A 233 -12.52 36.56 -4.98
C PHE A 233 -13.00 35.99 -3.65
N LEU A 234 -12.91 36.77 -2.57
CA LEU A 234 -13.34 36.31 -1.25
C LEU A 234 -14.83 35.95 -1.22
N MET A 235 -15.69 36.74 -1.88
CA MET A 235 -17.12 36.43 -1.99
C MET A 235 -17.41 35.16 -2.79
N ARG A 236 -16.67 34.93 -3.88
CA ARG A 236 -16.86 33.76 -4.75
C ARG A 236 -16.37 32.48 -4.08
N VAL A 237 -15.20 32.55 -3.43
CA VAL A 237 -14.66 31.43 -2.64
C VAL A 237 -15.61 31.10 -1.48
N LYS A 238 -16.11 32.11 -0.77
CA LYS A 238 -17.11 31.92 0.29
C LYS A 238 -18.36 31.21 -0.25
N LYS A 239 -18.93 31.71 -1.34
CA LYS A 239 -20.14 31.13 -1.95
C LYS A 239 -19.93 29.67 -2.38
N LYS A 240 -18.77 29.35 -2.97
CA LYS A 240 -18.44 27.96 -3.32
C LYS A 240 -18.29 27.08 -2.08
N TYR A 241 -17.65 27.59 -1.03
CA TYR A 241 -17.50 26.87 0.23
C TYR A 241 -18.86 26.57 0.88
N GLU A 242 -19.74 27.55 0.97
CA GLU A 242 -21.11 27.36 1.50
C GLU A 242 -21.92 26.36 0.66
N LYS A 243 -21.78 26.40 -0.67
CA LYS A 243 -22.42 25.44 -1.58
C LYS A 243 -21.88 24.01 -1.42
N ALA A 244 -20.60 23.88 -1.05
CA ALA A 244 -19.96 22.59 -0.85
C ALA A 244 -20.24 21.98 0.53
N LEU A 245 -20.98 22.67 1.42
CA LEU A 245 -21.41 22.05 2.66
C LEU A 245 -22.47 20.98 2.38
N ILE A 246 -22.33 19.82 3.03
CA ILE A 246 -23.27 18.72 2.87
C ILE A 246 -24.67 19.12 3.32
N GLU A 247 -25.67 18.83 2.49
CA GLU A 247 -27.06 19.13 2.80
C GLU A 247 -27.59 18.17 3.89
N PRO A 248 -28.20 18.68 4.97
CA PRO A 248 -28.87 17.83 5.95
C PRO A 248 -30.00 17.00 5.31
N GLY A 249 -30.15 15.76 5.76
CA GLY A 249 -31.08 14.78 5.19
C GLY A 249 -30.48 13.95 4.04
N THR A 250 -29.24 14.24 3.62
CA THR A 250 -28.57 13.42 2.60
C THR A 250 -28.32 12.00 3.11
N ALA A 251 -28.74 11.01 2.32
CA ALA A 251 -28.52 9.58 2.58
C ALA A 251 -27.06 9.17 2.28
N VAL A 252 -26.14 9.69 3.07
CA VAL A 252 -24.69 9.56 2.87
C VAL A 252 -24.20 8.11 2.92
N GLY A 253 -24.88 7.23 3.65
CA GLY A 253 -24.47 5.84 3.70
C GLY A 253 -24.74 5.06 2.42
N ALA A 254 -25.87 5.31 1.76
CA ALA A 254 -26.16 4.73 0.44
C ALA A 254 -25.14 5.19 -0.61
N LEU A 255 -24.81 6.48 -0.61
CA LEU A 255 -23.75 7.05 -1.47
C LEU A 255 -22.41 6.38 -1.18
N CYS A 256 -22.00 6.28 0.09
CA CYS A 256 -20.76 5.63 0.50
C CYS A 256 -20.69 4.17 0.03
N GLY A 257 -21.76 3.40 0.21
CA GLY A 257 -21.82 2.00 -0.23
C GLY A 257 -21.64 1.84 -1.75
N GLN A 258 -22.20 2.76 -2.54
CA GLN A 258 -22.04 2.78 -3.99
C GLN A 258 -20.64 3.26 -4.40
N SER A 259 -20.12 4.32 -3.79
CA SER A 259 -18.80 4.88 -4.09
C SER A 259 -17.65 3.91 -3.79
N ILE A 260 -17.83 2.98 -2.82
CA ILE A 260 -16.87 1.90 -2.57
C ILE A 260 -17.12 0.71 -3.53
N GLY A 261 -18.39 0.41 -3.81
CA GLY A 261 -18.79 -0.76 -4.61
C GLY A 261 -18.48 -0.64 -6.11
N GLU A 262 -18.69 0.54 -6.71
CA GLU A 262 -18.50 0.74 -8.16
C GLU A 262 -17.03 0.56 -8.58
N PRO A 263 -16.02 1.18 -7.93
CA PRO A 263 -14.62 1.00 -8.32
C PRO A 263 -14.15 -0.44 -8.17
N ALA A 264 -14.73 -1.20 -7.23
CA ALA A 264 -14.42 -2.61 -7.05
C ALA A 264 -14.80 -3.46 -8.27
N THR A 265 -15.75 -3.04 -9.11
CA THR A 265 -16.07 -3.70 -10.39
C THR A 265 -14.98 -3.52 -11.45
N GLN A 266 -14.24 -2.42 -11.35
CA GLN A 266 -13.12 -2.07 -12.23
C GLN A 266 -11.81 -2.73 -11.80
N MET A 267 -11.66 -3.02 -10.51
CA MET A 267 -10.50 -3.77 -10.00
C MET A 267 -10.46 -5.17 -10.61
N THR A 268 -9.27 -5.63 -11.01
CA THR A 268 -9.08 -7.01 -11.43
C THR A 268 -9.06 -7.94 -10.21
N LEU A 269 -9.43 -9.22 -10.37
CA LEU A 269 -9.35 -10.17 -9.24
C LEU A 269 -7.91 -10.40 -8.78
N LYS A 270 -6.93 -10.13 -9.65
CA LYS A 270 -5.51 -10.37 -9.43
C LYS A 270 -4.64 -9.33 -10.12
N THR A 271 -4.29 -8.27 -9.41
CA THR A 271 -3.12 -7.46 -9.77
C THR A 271 -1.88 -8.04 -9.10
N PHE A 272 -1.00 -8.67 -9.87
CA PHE A 272 0.35 -8.98 -9.39
C PHE A 272 1.18 -7.69 -9.49
N HIS A 273 1.01 -6.81 -8.51
CA HIS A 273 1.98 -5.76 -8.26
C HIS A 273 2.94 -6.26 -7.19
N PHE A 274 4.13 -6.66 -7.63
CA PHE A 274 5.28 -6.71 -6.73
C PHE A 274 5.50 -5.28 -6.26
N ALA A 275 5.21 -5.00 -4.99
CA ALA A 275 5.39 -3.68 -4.39
C ALA A 275 6.90 -3.38 -4.28
N GLY A 276 7.56 -3.08 -5.41
CA GLY A 276 9.01 -2.82 -5.50
C GLY A 276 9.91 -4.01 -5.15
N VAL A 277 9.38 -5.07 -4.53
CA VAL A 277 10.10 -6.27 -4.07
C VAL A 277 9.59 -7.47 -4.86
N ALA A 278 10.44 -8.02 -5.74
CA ALA A 278 10.13 -9.15 -6.62
C ALA A 278 9.75 -10.46 -5.90
N SER A 279 9.71 -10.48 -4.56
CA SER A 279 9.67 -11.71 -3.77
C SER A 279 8.46 -11.85 -2.83
N MET A 280 7.64 -10.80 -2.66
CA MET A 280 6.46 -10.83 -1.77
C MET A 280 5.18 -10.59 -2.55
N ASN A 281 4.24 -11.54 -2.44
CA ASN A 281 2.92 -11.43 -3.04
C ASN A 281 1.97 -10.80 -2.03
N ILE A 282 1.42 -9.63 -2.35
CA ILE A 282 0.41 -8.96 -1.52
C ILE A 282 -0.95 -9.19 -2.16
N THR A 283 -1.95 -9.62 -1.38
CA THR A 283 -3.33 -9.64 -1.87
C THR A 283 -3.81 -8.22 -2.16
N GLN A 284 -4.18 -7.96 -3.41
CA GLN A 284 -4.73 -6.69 -3.88
C GLN A 284 -6.06 -6.94 -4.61
N GLY A 285 -6.75 -5.88 -5.00
CA GLY A 285 -8.02 -5.98 -5.72
C GLY A 285 -9.20 -6.41 -4.85
N VAL A 286 -10.18 -7.03 -5.49
CA VAL A 286 -11.42 -7.50 -4.85
C VAL A 286 -11.19 -8.44 -3.66
N PRO A 287 -10.24 -9.42 -3.71
CA PRO A 287 -9.97 -10.28 -2.56
C PRO A 287 -9.56 -9.52 -1.30
N ARG A 288 -8.79 -8.43 -1.46
CA ARG A 288 -8.34 -7.60 -0.33
C ARG A 288 -9.48 -6.76 0.23
N MET A 289 -10.27 -6.15 -0.64
CA MET A 289 -11.49 -5.43 -0.23
C MET A 289 -12.42 -6.34 0.57
N ARG A 290 -12.60 -7.58 0.12
CA ARG A 290 -13.40 -8.58 0.84
C ARG A 290 -12.84 -8.94 2.21
N GLU A 291 -11.52 -9.05 2.35
CA GLU A 291 -10.89 -9.30 3.66
C GLU A 291 -11.15 -8.14 4.65
N ILE A 292 -11.05 -6.90 4.16
CA ILE A 292 -11.25 -5.69 4.97
C ILE A 292 -12.72 -5.54 5.38
N VAL A 293 -13.64 -5.60 4.41
CA VAL A 293 -15.08 -5.42 4.64
C VAL A 293 -15.66 -6.51 5.55
N ASN A 294 -15.14 -7.73 5.48
CA ASN A 294 -15.57 -8.83 6.35
C ASN A 294 -14.84 -8.86 7.71
N ALA A 295 -13.87 -7.97 7.95
CA ALA A 295 -13.03 -7.99 9.14
C ALA A 295 -12.49 -9.39 9.48
N VAL A 296 -11.94 -10.09 8.48
CA VAL A 296 -11.54 -11.50 8.63
C VAL A 296 -10.38 -11.63 9.63
N ALA A 297 -10.54 -12.48 10.64
CA ALA A 297 -9.53 -12.68 11.70
C ALA A 297 -8.20 -13.26 11.19
N LYS A 298 -8.23 -14.13 10.18
CA LYS A 298 -7.04 -14.74 9.56
C LYS A 298 -6.95 -14.31 8.09
N ILE A 299 -6.09 -13.32 7.82
CA ILE A 299 -5.82 -12.84 6.46
C ILE A 299 -4.80 -13.71 5.73
N LYS A 300 -4.85 -13.74 4.40
CA LYS A 300 -3.98 -14.63 3.59
C LYS A 300 -2.51 -14.21 3.60
N THR A 301 -2.24 -12.91 3.46
CA THR A 301 -0.87 -12.36 3.38
C THR A 301 -0.73 -11.19 4.36
N PRO A 302 -0.59 -11.46 5.68
CA PRO A 302 -0.29 -10.42 6.66
C PRO A 302 1.13 -9.88 6.46
N LEU A 303 1.24 -8.57 6.31
CA LEU A 303 2.51 -7.87 6.14
C LEU A 303 2.69 -6.83 7.25
N VAL A 304 3.84 -6.87 7.91
CA VAL A 304 4.25 -5.86 8.88
C VAL A 304 5.46 -5.14 8.31
N ALA A 305 5.36 -3.82 8.16
CA ALA A 305 6.47 -2.95 7.82
C ALA A 305 7.16 -2.48 9.11
N VAL A 306 8.47 -2.70 9.20
CA VAL A 306 9.30 -2.30 10.34
C VAL A 306 10.25 -1.22 9.85
N THR A 307 10.12 -0.04 10.45
CA THR A 307 11.03 1.09 10.25
C THR A 307 12.15 1.03 11.28
N LEU A 308 13.39 1.18 10.82
CA LEU A 308 14.57 1.21 11.68
C LEU A 308 14.78 2.60 12.28
N THR A 309 15.41 2.65 13.46
CA THR A 309 15.84 3.91 14.09
C THR A 309 16.94 4.59 13.28
N ASP A 310 17.93 3.81 12.83
CA ASP A 310 18.92 4.21 11.83
C ASP A 310 18.63 3.48 10.51
N PRO A 311 17.97 4.12 9.54
CA PRO A 311 17.63 3.52 8.27
C PRO A 311 18.84 3.34 7.33
N SER A 312 19.98 3.97 7.59
CA SER A 312 21.16 3.88 6.72
C SER A 312 22.08 2.71 7.05
N SER A 313 21.94 2.11 8.24
CA SER A 313 22.80 1.01 8.67
C SER A 313 22.31 -0.36 8.18
N ALA A 314 23.02 -0.92 7.20
CA ALA A 314 22.79 -2.28 6.72
C ALA A 314 23.03 -3.35 7.80
N GLU A 315 23.95 -3.09 8.74
CA GLU A 315 24.27 -4.02 9.83
C GLU A 315 23.13 -4.11 10.84
N LEU A 316 22.53 -2.97 11.20
CA LEU A 316 21.33 -2.94 12.03
C LEU A 316 20.19 -3.68 11.33
N ALA A 317 19.96 -3.41 10.05
CA ALA A 317 18.91 -4.09 9.28
C ALA A 317 19.08 -5.62 9.27
N ARG A 318 20.31 -6.11 9.12
CA ARG A 318 20.63 -7.54 9.18
C ARG A 318 20.40 -8.14 10.56
N ARG A 319 20.87 -7.48 11.64
CA ARG A 319 20.66 -7.94 13.01
C ARG A 319 19.17 -8.04 13.34
N VAL A 320 18.41 -7.00 12.98
CA VAL A 320 16.96 -6.97 13.15
C VAL A 320 16.29 -8.10 12.37
N LYS A 321 16.65 -8.29 11.11
CA LYS A 321 16.15 -9.41 10.31
C LYS A 321 16.40 -10.76 10.99
N LEU A 322 17.63 -11.01 11.46
CA LEU A 322 18.01 -12.26 12.13
C LEU A 322 17.29 -12.46 13.48
N SER A 323 16.87 -11.39 14.14
CA SER A 323 16.11 -11.48 15.40
C SER A 323 14.65 -11.86 15.18
N ILE A 324 14.07 -11.53 14.02
CA ILE A 324 12.66 -11.81 13.69
C ILE A 324 12.53 -13.13 12.91
N GLU A 325 13.40 -13.36 11.93
CA GLU A 325 13.34 -14.52 11.04
C GLU A 325 13.47 -15.81 11.85
N PRO A 326 12.51 -16.74 11.76
CA PRO A 326 12.52 -17.94 12.57
C PRO A 326 13.59 -18.88 12.07
N THR A 327 14.54 -19.17 12.94
CA THR A 327 15.63 -20.10 12.68
C THR A 327 15.25 -21.45 13.28
N ARG A 328 14.96 -22.42 12.42
CA ARG A 328 14.61 -23.78 12.84
C ARG A 328 15.87 -24.59 13.12
N LEU A 329 15.76 -25.61 13.96
CA LEU A 329 16.88 -26.53 14.23
C LEU A 329 17.39 -27.17 12.94
N ALA A 330 16.49 -27.53 12.02
CA ALA A 330 16.82 -28.08 10.70
C ALA A 330 17.73 -27.16 9.85
N ASP A 331 17.63 -25.84 10.00
CA ASP A 331 18.45 -24.91 9.23
C ASP A 331 19.91 -24.92 9.70
N ILE A 332 20.14 -25.18 10.99
CA ILE A 332 21.46 -25.10 11.64
C ILE A 332 22.10 -26.46 11.88
N SER A 333 21.34 -27.56 11.79
CA SER A 333 21.86 -28.92 11.93
C SER A 333 22.40 -29.47 10.62
N LEU A 334 23.53 -30.20 10.67
CA LEU A 334 24.05 -30.99 9.55
C LEU A 334 23.32 -32.33 9.43
N ARG A 335 23.12 -33.01 10.57
CA ARG A 335 22.43 -34.29 10.67
C ARG A 335 21.92 -34.52 12.08
N LEU A 336 20.82 -35.27 12.19
CA LEU A 336 20.33 -35.84 13.44
C LEU A 336 20.64 -37.34 13.45
N ARG A 337 21.25 -37.84 14.52
CA ARG A 337 21.56 -39.27 14.70
C ARG A 337 20.88 -39.82 15.93
N GLN A 338 20.38 -41.03 15.80
CA GLN A 338 19.88 -41.83 16.92
C GLN A 338 21.04 -42.64 17.46
N CYS A 339 21.43 -42.40 18.70
CA CYS A 339 22.49 -43.14 19.36
C CYS A 339 21.82 -44.07 20.38
N LEU A 340 21.82 -45.37 20.06
CA LEU A 340 21.33 -46.43 20.91
C LEU A 340 22.55 -47.16 21.49
N SER A 341 22.96 -46.75 22.69
CA SER A 341 24.00 -47.45 23.45
C SER A 341 23.34 -48.26 24.58
N PRO A 342 24.00 -49.34 25.08
CA PRO A 342 23.45 -50.17 26.15
C PRO A 342 23.14 -49.39 27.44
N ASP A 343 23.93 -48.34 27.71
CA ASP A 343 23.80 -47.54 28.92
C ASP A 343 22.82 -46.37 28.74
N GLU A 344 22.77 -45.77 27.55
CA GLU A 344 21.99 -44.55 27.29
C GLU A 344 21.49 -44.47 25.85
N VAL A 345 20.26 -43.97 25.70
CA VAL A 345 19.65 -43.69 24.39
C VAL A 345 19.40 -42.20 24.26
N PHE A 346 19.96 -41.60 23.22
CA PHE A 346 19.83 -40.16 22.97
C PHE A 346 19.83 -39.82 21.48
N VAL A 347 19.30 -38.64 21.18
CA VAL A 347 19.38 -38.04 19.84
C VAL A 347 20.52 -37.04 19.84
N SER A 348 21.54 -37.30 19.02
CA SER A 348 22.67 -36.41 18.81
C SER A 348 22.40 -35.51 17.59
N VAL A 349 22.36 -34.20 17.82
CA VAL A 349 22.24 -33.18 16.78
C VAL A 349 23.62 -32.59 16.50
N GLU A 350 24.14 -32.80 15.30
CA GLU A 350 25.40 -32.21 14.87
C GLU A 350 25.15 -30.83 14.26
N LEU A 351 25.78 -29.81 14.84
CA LEU A 351 25.54 -28.41 14.50
C LEU A 351 26.57 -27.88 13.50
N ASP A 352 26.12 -27.07 12.54
CA ASP A 352 27.00 -26.37 11.60
C ASP A 352 27.48 -25.04 12.20
N THR A 353 28.76 -25.00 12.61
CA THR A 353 29.39 -23.81 13.20
C THR A 353 29.35 -22.60 12.28
N LYS A 354 29.41 -22.79 10.95
CA LYS A 354 29.37 -21.69 9.97
C LYS A 354 27.98 -21.08 9.87
N ARG A 355 26.93 -21.91 9.89
CA ARG A 355 25.53 -21.43 9.85
C ARG A 355 25.13 -20.75 11.16
N MET A 356 25.63 -21.26 12.29
CA MET A 356 25.42 -20.66 13.59
C MET A 356 26.10 -19.29 13.72
N ALA A 357 27.36 -19.17 13.26
CA ALA A 357 28.08 -17.90 13.28
C ALA A 357 27.37 -16.80 12.46
N ARG A 358 26.84 -17.15 11.27
CA ARG A 358 26.08 -16.19 10.43
C ARG A 358 24.77 -15.70 11.04
N ARG A 359 24.19 -16.46 11.97
CA ARG A 359 22.90 -16.16 12.62
C ARG A 359 23.05 -15.62 14.05
N GLU A 360 24.30 -15.50 14.53
CA GLU A 360 24.64 -15.10 15.89
C GLU A 360 23.90 -15.96 16.94
N ILE A 361 24.03 -17.29 16.80
CA ILE A 361 23.40 -18.27 17.70
C ILE A 361 24.50 -19.05 18.43
N THR A 362 24.36 -19.20 19.74
CA THR A 362 25.26 -20.02 20.56
C THR A 362 24.70 -21.42 20.82
N PRO A 363 25.53 -22.46 20.99
CA PRO A 363 25.05 -23.81 21.33
C PRO A 363 24.23 -23.86 22.61
N ALA A 364 24.54 -22.97 23.57
CA ALA A 364 23.77 -22.82 24.81
C ALA A 364 22.33 -22.31 24.56
N GLN A 365 22.15 -21.38 23.61
CA GLN A 365 20.82 -20.92 23.19
C GLN A 365 20.03 -22.05 22.54
N VAL A 366 20.68 -22.88 21.70
CA VAL A 366 20.05 -24.07 21.10
C VAL A 366 19.57 -25.04 22.19
N ALA A 367 20.43 -25.35 23.16
CA ALA A 367 20.09 -26.27 24.25
C ALA A 367 18.92 -25.74 25.11
N ASN A 368 18.90 -24.44 25.39
CA ASN A 368 17.81 -23.79 26.12
C ASN A 368 16.50 -23.77 25.30
N ALA A 369 16.58 -23.50 24.00
CA ALA A 369 15.42 -23.53 23.12
C ALA A 369 14.82 -24.94 23.03
N VAL A 370 15.66 -25.98 22.91
CA VAL A 370 15.20 -27.38 22.91
C VAL A 370 14.60 -27.78 24.27
N ARG A 371 15.16 -27.30 25.39
CA ARG A 371 14.62 -27.56 26.73
C ARG A 371 13.25 -26.91 26.94
N ASN A 372 13.09 -25.68 26.45
CA ASN A 372 11.86 -24.89 26.59
C ASN A 372 10.84 -25.16 25.48
N ALA A 373 11.22 -25.91 24.45
CA ALA A 373 10.34 -26.25 23.35
C ALA A 373 9.16 -27.07 23.88
N ASN A 374 7.97 -26.47 23.81
CA ASN A 374 6.73 -27.21 23.95
C ASN A 374 6.59 -28.11 22.71
N LEU A 375 7.12 -29.33 22.78
CA LEU A 375 6.93 -30.41 21.80
C LEU A 375 5.42 -30.71 21.69
N GLY A 376 4.75 -29.95 20.80
CA GLY A 376 3.31 -29.82 20.71
C GLY A 376 2.57 -31.12 20.41
N THR A 377 1.33 -31.20 20.91
CA THR A 377 0.34 -32.30 20.88
C THR A 377 0.65 -33.63 21.60
N LYS A 378 1.89 -33.93 22.02
CA LYS A 378 2.18 -35.21 22.72
C LYS A 378 2.94 -35.14 24.06
N ARG A 379 3.18 -33.96 24.66
CA ARG A 379 3.86 -33.80 25.96
C ARG A 379 5.06 -34.77 26.10
N LEU A 380 5.95 -34.77 25.11
CA LEU A 380 7.20 -35.54 25.21
C LEU A 380 8.03 -34.91 26.32
N LYS A 381 8.20 -35.64 27.43
CA LYS A 381 9.09 -35.21 28.51
C LYS A 381 10.52 -35.49 28.08
N LEU A 382 11.36 -34.47 28.19
CA LEU A 382 12.81 -34.58 28.04
C LEU A 382 13.41 -34.80 29.43
N SER A 383 14.32 -35.76 29.58
CA SER A 383 14.97 -36.03 30.87
C SER A 383 16.15 -35.08 31.08
N ARG A 384 17.00 -34.92 30.06
CA ARG A 384 18.12 -33.99 30.07
C ARG A 384 18.53 -33.59 28.64
N VAL A 385 19.15 -32.42 28.52
CA VAL A 385 19.75 -31.94 27.28
C VAL A 385 21.18 -31.50 27.61
N THR A 386 22.16 -32.15 27.01
CA THR A 386 23.58 -31.78 27.13
C THR A 386 24.06 -31.14 25.84
N PHE A 387 25.00 -30.23 25.95
CA PHE A 387 25.55 -29.53 24.79
C PHE A 387 27.07 -29.53 24.86
N SER A 388 27.67 -29.63 23.68
CA SER A 388 29.09 -29.47 23.37
C SER A 388 29.22 -28.34 22.34
N GLU A 389 30.44 -27.96 21.98
CA GLU A 389 30.68 -26.93 20.96
C GLU A 389 30.10 -27.29 19.60
N THR A 390 30.03 -28.59 19.29
CA THR A 390 29.63 -29.10 17.96
C THR A 390 28.40 -29.99 17.99
N HIS A 391 27.97 -30.47 19.17
CA HIS A 391 26.90 -31.45 19.31
C HIS A 391 25.92 -31.04 20.41
N VAL A 392 24.63 -31.28 20.18
CA VAL A 392 23.59 -31.19 21.22
C VAL A 392 22.93 -32.56 21.36
N ASN A 393 22.97 -33.12 22.56
CA ASN A 393 22.41 -34.43 22.86
C ASN A 393 21.11 -34.27 23.65
N VAL A 394 20.05 -34.84 23.12
CA VAL A 394 18.69 -34.78 23.67
C VAL A 394 18.30 -36.15 24.18
N PHE A 395 17.99 -36.26 25.46
CA PHE A 395 17.63 -37.52 26.10
C PHE A 395 16.11 -37.60 26.31
N PRO A 396 15.40 -38.49 25.61
CA PRO A 396 13.98 -38.71 25.83
C PRO A 396 13.71 -39.50 27.11
N THR A 397 12.54 -39.26 27.72
CA THR A 397 12.02 -40.13 28.80
C THR A 397 11.32 -41.37 28.21
N ASP A 398 10.65 -41.21 27.07
CA ASP A 398 9.91 -42.28 26.38
C ASP A 398 10.69 -42.78 25.16
N LEU A 399 11.26 -43.99 25.24
CA LEU A 399 12.05 -44.61 24.17
C LEU A 399 11.19 -44.99 22.95
N ASN A 400 9.94 -45.38 23.16
CA ASN A 400 9.02 -45.83 22.09
C ASN A 400 8.60 -44.71 21.13
N ARG A 401 8.96 -43.44 21.41
CA ARG A 401 8.59 -42.26 20.62
C ARG A 401 9.78 -41.50 20.05
N LEU A 402 10.96 -42.13 19.96
CA LEU A 402 12.19 -41.55 19.40
C LEU A 402 12.01 -40.99 17.98
N GLU A 403 11.27 -41.68 17.12
CA GLU A 403 11.04 -41.23 15.73
C GLU A 403 10.19 -39.95 15.66
N ILE A 404 9.17 -39.87 16.52
CA ILE A 404 8.32 -38.66 16.65
C ILE A 404 9.15 -37.50 17.22
N LEU A 405 10.07 -37.80 18.15
CA LEU A 405 10.97 -36.79 18.70
C LEU A 405 11.85 -36.18 17.60
N ILE A 406 12.38 -36.98 16.67
CA ILE A 406 13.23 -36.46 15.57
C ILE A 406 12.43 -35.53 14.66
N GLN A 407 11.24 -35.95 14.23
CA GLN A 407 10.36 -35.14 13.39
C GLN A 407 9.96 -33.82 14.06
N THR A 408 9.78 -33.84 15.38
CA THR A 408 9.41 -32.64 16.13
C THR A 408 10.61 -31.75 16.45
N LEU A 409 11.80 -32.33 16.67
CA LEU A 409 13.05 -31.59 16.88
C LEU A 409 13.43 -30.75 15.65
N GLU A 410 13.22 -31.26 14.44
CA GLU A 410 13.47 -30.50 13.20
C GLU A 410 12.67 -29.19 13.13
N GLY A 411 11.46 -29.18 13.69
CA GLY A 411 10.56 -28.03 13.72
C GLY A 411 10.79 -27.04 14.87
N VAL A 412 11.70 -27.31 15.81
CA VAL A 412 11.96 -26.42 16.96
C VAL A 412 12.57 -25.12 16.47
N VAL A 413 11.95 -24.00 16.87
CA VAL A 413 12.46 -22.65 16.61
C VAL A 413 13.46 -22.28 17.70
N VAL A 414 14.70 -22.00 17.30
CA VAL A 414 15.81 -21.67 18.21
C VAL A 414 15.86 -20.19 18.53
N LYS A 415 15.69 -19.34 17.51
CA LYS A 415 15.69 -17.88 17.59
C LYS A 415 14.71 -17.34 16.55
N GLY A 416 14.03 -16.24 16.87
CA GLY A 416 12.99 -15.65 16.01
C GLY A 416 11.58 -15.88 16.51
N ILE A 417 10.61 -15.28 15.80
CA ILE A 417 9.20 -15.33 16.17
C ILE A 417 8.55 -16.55 15.48
N PRO A 418 7.89 -17.46 16.23
CA PRO A 418 7.10 -18.54 15.63
C PRO A 418 5.92 -17.93 14.85
N ASP A 419 5.56 -18.53 13.71
CA ASP A 419 4.53 -18.04 12.75
C ASP A 419 4.99 -17.03 11.69
N VAL A 420 6.23 -16.51 11.77
CA VAL A 420 6.80 -15.71 10.66
C VAL A 420 7.14 -16.62 9.50
N ALA A 421 6.62 -16.31 8.31
CA ALA A 421 6.95 -17.05 7.10
C ALA A 421 8.28 -16.58 6.49
N ARG A 422 8.46 -15.25 6.41
CA ARG A 422 9.62 -14.66 5.73
C ARG A 422 9.89 -13.23 6.17
N VAL A 423 11.15 -12.83 6.14
CA VAL A 423 11.59 -11.44 6.35
C VAL A 423 12.45 -10.98 5.18
N VAL A 424 12.13 -9.82 4.62
CA VAL A 424 12.87 -9.22 3.49
C VAL A 424 13.31 -7.81 3.87
N ILE A 425 14.55 -7.47 3.51
CA ILE A 425 15.08 -6.11 3.60
C ILE A 425 14.96 -5.50 2.19
N GLN A 426 14.41 -4.30 2.11
CA GLN A 426 14.33 -3.51 0.90
C GLN A 426 15.11 -2.21 1.09
N GLU A 427 15.86 -1.84 0.05
CA GLU A 427 16.48 -0.52 -0.05
C GLU A 427 15.58 0.42 -0.85
N ASP A 428 15.25 1.56 -0.27
CA ASP A 428 14.58 2.65 -0.95
C ASP A 428 15.55 3.38 -1.88
N LYS A 429 15.02 4.18 -2.81
CA LYS A 429 15.82 5.01 -3.74
C LYS A 429 16.74 6.01 -3.02
N GLN A 430 16.47 6.31 -1.76
CA GLN A 430 17.25 7.21 -0.90
C GLN A 430 18.35 6.47 -0.10
N GLY A 431 18.47 5.14 -0.25
CA GLY A 431 19.43 4.31 0.49
C GLY A 431 18.96 3.90 1.89
N HIS A 432 17.68 4.08 2.21
CA HIS A 432 17.10 3.65 3.48
C HIS A 432 16.69 2.17 3.44
N HIS A 433 16.98 1.42 4.49
CA HIS A 433 16.60 0.03 4.65
C HIS A 433 15.28 -0.12 5.39
N ASN A 434 14.26 -0.62 4.70
CA ASN A 434 12.98 -1.00 5.29
C ASN A 434 12.87 -2.52 5.40
N ILE A 435 12.28 -3.01 6.48
CA ILE A 435 12.13 -4.45 6.72
C ILE A 435 10.65 -4.81 6.62
N PHE A 436 10.37 -5.84 5.82
CA PHE A 436 9.03 -6.37 5.63
C PHE A 436 8.96 -7.80 6.17
N VAL A 437 7.99 -8.03 7.07
CA VAL A 437 7.77 -9.31 7.75
C VAL A 437 6.44 -9.89 7.32
N GLU A 438 6.46 -11.12 6.81
CA GLU A 438 5.27 -11.89 6.42
C GLU A 438 4.89 -12.87 7.55
N GLY A 439 3.63 -12.85 8.01
CA GLY A 439 3.10 -13.84 8.97
C GLY A 439 2.99 -13.40 10.43
N ALA A 440 3.68 -12.33 10.85
CA ALA A 440 3.84 -12.02 12.27
C ALA A 440 2.65 -11.28 12.91
N LYS A 441 2.45 -11.49 14.22
CA LYS A 441 1.64 -10.60 15.06
C LYS A 441 2.45 -9.35 15.40
N LEU A 442 1.83 -8.17 15.23
CA LEU A 442 2.47 -6.88 15.48
C LEU A 442 3.08 -6.77 16.89
N ARG A 443 2.42 -7.33 17.91
CA ARG A 443 2.89 -7.31 19.30
C ARG A 443 4.24 -7.99 19.47
N GLU A 444 4.40 -9.20 18.94
CA GLU A 444 5.64 -9.98 19.08
C GLU A 444 6.79 -9.26 18.36
N VAL A 445 6.52 -8.73 17.16
CA VAL A 445 7.48 -7.91 16.40
C VAL A 445 7.89 -6.69 17.22
N SER A 446 6.94 -5.93 17.79
CA SER A 446 7.25 -4.74 18.60
C SER A 446 8.03 -5.04 19.88
N GLN A 447 7.79 -6.19 20.51
CA GLN A 447 8.47 -6.59 21.75
C GLN A 447 9.93 -6.97 21.52
N CYS A 448 10.27 -7.50 20.34
CA CYS A 448 11.68 -7.73 19.97
C CYS A 448 12.50 -6.43 19.93
N PHE A 449 11.85 -5.26 19.80
CA PHE A 449 12.51 -3.96 19.70
C PHE A 449 12.47 -3.14 20.98
N ALA A 450 11.43 -3.29 21.81
CA ALA A 450 11.32 -2.56 23.08
C ALA A 450 12.38 -2.98 24.14
N LEU A 451 13.19 -3.98 23.84
CA LEU A 451 14.23 -4.53 24.72
C LEU A 451 15.66 -4.10 24.35
N ASN A 452 15.84 -3.19 23.38
CA ASN A 452 17.15 -2.65 23.00
C ASN A 452 17.23 -1.14 23.12
#